data_AF-F0WFK6-F1
#
_entry.id   AF-F0WFK6-F1
#
_cell.length_a   1.000
_cell.length_b   1.000
_cell.length_c   1.000
_cell.angle_alpha   90.00
_cell.angle_beta   90.00
_cell.angle_gamma   90.00
#
_symmetry.space_group_name_H-M   'P 1'
#
loop_
_entity.id
_entity.type
_entity.pdbx_description
1 polymer ?
#
loop_
_entity_poly.entity_id
_entity_poly.type
_entity_poly.pdbx_seq_one_letter_code
_entity_poly.pdbx_strand_id
1 'polypeptide(L)'
;MYGKLGHETTRNSARFDCKYRSESMGSDALAPTEFDTDKLCDLKLLKTPRTLEACFRLGIVVEEFVPKQLEDFINVNNRRDTIEKEAARIRLEHYEIARTKKIAAVVKERERIVKEMAVAPPASPTRSTHNTQTLSSSPSTCTMLLLEEKRIDRIKRRQQKELQSVIEMEKRLAQIQEENSQRAAAETAKKNQFQNESRKKHMLTMAQKHDKEMEKKVAEDKKALECRLLAKRAAERERALQEEEERRQQEHIAAIREKEKVQNRKAEEFRKQTEALLKQQEDQLLLNRQKMLLKEEQLTRKMEVANRRHREEAAERQQRANLRKKHALEQNELAKQKRKNDFDEKQAQAVDRAMQIQKKAMTELKEGALRRKEEDEMRKKRFGAALLQHESATQHLLTKRKLFEEKQAALISGRQKERALTMLEKHLTLEDKHHNVERIKRVEEYNRAQMLKKIADKDTRTRILKEKKKEMINQSKQIARASFLRKVRISEAVDQFRVSKKWDQLEEKLVVQEKVG
;
A
#
# COMPACT_ATOMS: atom_id res chain seq x y z
N MET A 1 -50.15 38.39 0.31
CA MET A 1 -49.06 39.17 -0.33
C MET A 1 -47.73 38.56 0.10
N TYR A 2 -46.86 38.22 -0.87
CA TYR A 2 -45.49 37.69 -0.76
C TYR A 2 -45.37 36.32 -0.02
N GLY A 3 -44.93 35.19 -0.59
CA GLY A 3 -44.10 34.93 -1.77
C GLY A 3 -42.63 34.75 -1.38
N LYS A 4 -42.19 33.53 -1.01
CA LYS A 4 -40.80 32.98 -1.04
C LYS A 4 -40.78 31.55 -0.46
N LEU A 5 -40.71 30.52 -1.31
CA LEU A 5 -39.50 29.81 -1.78
C LEU A 5 -38.92 28.85 -0.72
N GLY A 6 -39.44 27.62 -0.71
CA GLY A 6 -38.81 26.46 -0.08
C GLY A 6 -37.80 25.84 -1.04
N HIS A 7 -36.53 25.77 -0.62
CA HIS A 7 -35.49 25.01 -1.31
C HIS A 7 -35.49 23.57 -0.79
N GLU A 8 -36.11 22.66 -1.53
CA GLU A 8 -35.88 21.22 -1.39
C GLU A 8 -34.56 20.87 -2.08
N THR A 9 -33.63 20.31 -1.31
CA THR A 9 -32.38 19.75 -1.83
C THR A 9 -32.61 18.28 -2.14
N THR A 10 -32.82 17.97 -3.42
CA THR A 10 -32.83 16.61 -3.96
C THR A 10 -31.41 16.03 -3.88
N ARG A 11 -31.20 15.05 -2.99
CA ARG A 11 -30.02 14.18 -3.04
C ARG A 11 -30.25 13.11 -4.11
N ASN A 12 -29.48 13.24 -5.18
CA ASN A 12 -29.32 12.27 -6.26
C ASN A 12 -29.08 10.85 -5.71
N SER A 13 -30.07 9.97 -5.85
CA SER A 13 -29.88 8.53 -5.82
C SER A 13 -29.45 8.08 -7.22
N ALA A 14 -28.14 7.94 -7.45
CA ALA A 14 -27.64 7.29 -8.67
C ALA A 14 -27.89 5.78 -8.56
N ARG A 15 -29.03 5.33 -9.11
CA ARG A 15 -29.24 3.95 -9.54
C ARG A 15 -28.37 3.73 -10.78
N PHE A 16 -27.34 2.90 -10.67
CA PHE A 16 -26.66 2.33 -11.83
C PHE A 16 -27.50 1.18 -12.38
N ASP A 17 -28.35 1.49 -13.36
CA ASP A 17 -28.97 0.49 -14.22
C ASP A 17 -27.93 0.08 -15.29
N CYS A 18 -27.32 -1.09 -15.11
CA CYS A 18 -26.50 -1.72 -16.15
C CYS A 18 -27.43 -2.38 -17.17
N LYS A 19 -27.79 -1.66 -18.24
CA LYS A 19 -28.41 -2.24 -19.43
C LYS A 19 -27.33 -2.83 -20.33
N TYR A 20 -27.26 -4.15 -20.37
CA TYR A 20 -26.56 -4.92 -21.40
C TYR A 20 -27.30 -4.71 -22.73
N ARG A 21 -26.68 -4.01 -23.68
CA ARG A 21 -27.15 -3.88 -25.07
C ARG A 21 -26.18 -4.64 -25.95
N SER A 22 -26.58 -5.83 -26.37
CA SER A 22 -25.94 -6.62 -27.41
C SER A 22 -26.28 -6.01 -28.77
N GLU A 23 -25.31 -5.33 -29.40
CA GLU A 23 -25.38 -5.01 -30.83
C GLU A 23 -24.26 -5.74 -31.55
N SER A 24 -24.66 -6.77 -32.30
CA SER A 24 -23.88 -7.48 -33.29
C SER A 24 -23.65 -6.58 -34.50
N MET A 25 -22.40 -6.30 -34.83
CA MET A 25 -21.99 -5.83 -36.16
C MET A 25 -20.88 -6.75 -36.62
N GLY A 26 -21.20 -7.55 -37.64
CA GLY A 26 -20.23 -8.39 -38.33
C GLY A 26 -19.29 -7.54 -39.18
N SER A 27 -18.01 -7.85 -39.11
CA SER A 27 -17.05 -7.55 -40.15
C SER A 27 -16.01 -8.67 -40.20
N ASP A 28 -15.99 -9.35 -41.34
CA ASP A 28 -15.02 -10.37 -41.70
C ASP A 28 -13.61 -9.77 -41.75
N ALA A 29 -12.82 -10.06 -40.72
CA ALA A 29 -11.37 -9.98 -40.76
C ALA A 29 -10.81 -11.06 -39.83
N LEU A 30 -9.99 -11.95 -40.38
CA LEU A 30 -9.37 -13.09 -39.70
C LEU A 30 -8.72 -12.66 -38.37
N ALA A 31 -9.40 -12.96 -37.26
CA ALA A 31 -8.98 -12.61 -35.91
C ALA A 31 -7.92 -13.60 -35.38
N PRO A 32 -6.87 -13.12 -34.69
CA PRO A 32 -6.03 -13.98 -33.87
C PRO A 32 -6.84 -14.41 -32.64
N THR A 33 -7.13 -15.71 -32.54
CA THR A 33 -7.79 -16.42 -31.42
C THR A 33 -7.93 -15.59 -30.14
N GLU A 34 -9.12 -15.02 -29.92
CA GLU A 34 -9.47 -14.39 -28.65
C GLU A 34 -9.39 -15.47 -27.56
N PHE A 35 -8.43 -15.30 -26.65
CA PHE A 35 -8.22 -16.22 -25.55
C PHE A 35 -9.24 -15.88 -24.46
N ASP A 36 -10.34 -16.62 -24.39
CA ASP A 36 -11.38 -16.45 -23.35
C ASP A 36 -10.75 -16.41 -21.95
N THR A 37 -10.93 -15.29 -21.24
CA THR A 37 -10.46 -15.11 -19.87
C THR A 37 -11.05 -16.14 -18.90
N ASP A 38 -12.21 -16.69 -19.24
CA ASP A 38 -12.91 -17.70 -18.43
C ASP A 38 -12.29 -19.10 -18.54
N LYS A 39 -11.55 -19.40 -19.62
CA LYS A 39 -10.87 -20.70 -19.81
C LYS A 39 -9.60 -20.86 -18.97
N LEU A 40 -9.10 -19.80 -18.32
CA LEU A 40 -7.99 -19.91 -17.36
C LEU A 40 -8.40 -20.38 -15.96
N CYS A 41 -9.71 -20.49 -15.69
CA CYS A 41 -10.21 -21.15 -14.48
C CYS A 41 -10.01 -22.67 -14.52
N ASP A 42 -9.73 -23.25 -15.70
CA ASP A 42 -9.35 -24.65 -15.82
C ASP A 42 -7.91 -24.86 -15.31
N LEU A 43 -7.80 -25.54 -14.16
CA LEU A 43 -6.55 -25.98 -13.53
C LEU A 43 -5.55 -26.64 -14.50
N LYS A 44 -6.03 -27.22 -15.62
CA LYS A 44 -5.20 -27.82 -16.67
C LYS A 44 -4.46 -26.79 -17.52
N LEU A 45 -5.08 -25.64 -17.80
CA LEU A 45 -4.48 -24.56 -18.59
C LEU A 45 -3.40 -23.80 -17.79
N LEU A 46 -3.61 -23.69 -16.47
CA LEU A 46 -2.69 -23.06 -15.52
C LEU A 46 -1.36 -23.83 -15.37
N LYS A 47 -1.37 -25.15 -15.58
CA LYS A 47 -0.19 -26.02 -15.46
C LYS A 47 0.63 -26.16 -16.74
N THR A 48 0.25 -25.47 -17.82
CA THR A 48 1.03 -25.54 -19.06
C THR A 48 2.39 -24.85 -18.88
N PRO A 49 3.48 -25.34 -19.52
CA PRO A 49 4.83 -24.77 -19.33
C PRO A 49 4.92 -23.27 -19.60
N ARG A 50 4.17 -22.77 -20.58
CA ARG A 50 4.13 -21.35 -20.94
C ARG A 50 3.44 -20.50 -19.88
N THR A 51 2.37 -21.02 -19.27
CA THR A 51 1.69 -20.34 -18.17
C THR A 51 2.54 -20.34 -16.91
N LEU A 52 3.22 -21.44 -16.59
CA LEU A 52 4.17 -21.51 -15.48
C LEU A 52 5.34 -20.54 -15.68
N GLU A 53 5.90 -20.46 -16.88
CA GLU A 53 6.94 -19.49 -17.22
C GLU A 53 6.45 -18.03 -17.04
N ALA A 54 5.24 -17.72 -17.50
CA ALA A 54 4.63 -16.40 -17.27
C ALA A 54 4.45 -16.10 -15.77
N CYS A 55 4.04 -17.10 -14.98
CA CYS A 55 3.90 -16.99 -13.53
C CYS A 55 5.24 -16.71 -12.86
N PHE A 56 6.32 -17.42 -13.25
CA PHE A 56 7.67 -17.18 -12.73
C PHE A 56 8.20 -15.79 -13.08
N ARG A 57 8.01 -15.34 -14.32
CA ARG A 57 8.41 -13.99 -14.76
C ARG A 57 7.71 -12.87 -13.98
N LEU A 58 6.45 -13.07 -13.61
CA LEU A 58 5.65 -12.10 -12.86
C LEU A 58 5.74 -12.28 -11.33
N GLY A 59 6.29 -13.40 -10.87
CA GLY A 59 6.39 -13.80 -9.47
C GLY A 59 5.05 -14.14 -8.84
N ILE A 60 4.11 -14.75 -9.57
CA ILE A 60 2.75 -15.10 -9.09
C ILE A 60 2.69 -16.62 -8.83
N VAL A 61 2.04 -17.07 -7.74
CA VAL A 61 1.83 -18.52 -7.47
C VAL A 61 0.54 -18.99 -8.15
N VAL A 62 0.54 -20.22 -8.66
CA VAL A 62 -0.64 -20.84 -9.28
C VAL A 62 -1.84 -20.94 -8.33
N GLU A 63 -1.60 -21.13 -7.03
CA GLU A 63 -2.63 -21.19 -5.98
C GLU A 63 -3.43 -19.89 -5.86
N GLU A 64 -2.85 -18.75 -6.25
CA GLU A 64 -3.51 -17.43 -6.23
C GLU A 64 -4.61 -17.30 -7.29
N PHE A 65 -4.74 -18.27 -8.21
CA PHE A 65 -5.79 -18.32 -9.24
C PHE A 65 -7.00 -19.15 -8.84
N VAL A 66 -6.96 -19.85 -7.71
CA VAL A 66 -8.07 -20.71 -7.27
C VAL A 66 -9.22 -19.83 -6.80
N PRO A 67 -10.43 -19.94 -7.37
CA PRO A 67 -11.58 -19.19 -6.86
C PRO A 67 -11.91 -19.64 -5.43
N LYS A 68 -12.23 -18.70 -4.56
CA LYS A 68 -12.59 -18.97 -3.16
C LYS A 68 -14.04 -18.59 -2.92
N GLN A 69 -14.70 -19.29 -1.99
CA GLN A 69 -16.08 -19.00 -1.63
C GLN A 69 -16.14 -18.06 -0.42
N LEU A 70 -17.30 -17.45 -0.17
CA LEU A 70 -17.47 -16.53 0.95
C LEU A 70 -17.17 -17.21 2.30
N GLU A 71 -17.52 -18.50 2.41
CA GLU A 71 -17.32 -19.33 3.59
C GLU A 71 -15.84 -19.46 3.98
N ASP A 72 -14.92 -19.39 3.01
CA ASP A 72 -13.47 -19.45 3.24
C ASP A 72 -12.95 -18.21 3.98
N PHE A 73 -13.67 -17.09 3.88
CA PHE A 73 -13.29 -15.82 4.49
C PHE A 73 -14.02 -15.53 5.80
N ILE A 74 -15.02 -16.32 6.20
CA ILE A 74 -15.75 -16.12 7.45
C ILE A 74 -15.00 -16.79 8.60
N ASN A 75 -14.72 -16.02 9.66
CA ASN A 75 -14.17 -16.61 10.88
C ASN A 75 -15.18 -17.58 11.52
N VAL A 76 -14.75 -18.84 11.73
CA VAL A 76 -15.59 -19.92 12.27
C VAL A 76 -16.24 -19.55 13.61
N ASN A 77 -15.51 -18.80 14.44
CA ASN A 77 -15.99 -18.39 15.76
C ASN A 77 -17.07 -17.29 15.70
N ASN A 78 -17.13 -16.52 14.61
CA ASN A 78 -17.99 -15.34 14.47
C ASN A 78 -19.02 -15.46 13.34
N ARG A 79 -19.37 -16.68 12.92
CA ARG A 79 -20.28 -16.94 11.78
C ARG A 79 -21.67 -16.28 11.88
N ARG A 80 -22.14 -15.97 13.09
CA ARG A 80 -23.44 -15.36 13.34
C ARG A 80 -23.40 -13.82 13.33
N ASP A 81 -22.21 -13.21 13.43
CA ASP A 81 -22.06 -11.77 13.47
C ASP A 81 -22.31 -11.15 12.07
N THR A 82 -23.14 -10.12 12.03
CA THR A 82 -23.46 -9.39 10.79
C THR A 82 -22.29 -8.57 10.30
N ILE A 83 -21.46 -8.05 11.21
CA ILE A 83 -20.26 -7.28 10.89
C ILE A 83 -19.24 -8.20 10.22
N GLU A 84 -19.02 -9.40 10.76
CA GLU A 84 -18.08 -10.37 10.18
C GLU A 84 -18.54 -10.86 8.80
N LYS A 85 -19.84 -11.02 8.56
CA LYS A 85 -20.36 -11.36 7.22
C LYS A 85 -20.13 -10.26 6.19
N GLU A 86 -20.21 -9.00 6.59
CA GLU A 86 -19.85 -7.88 5.71
C GLU A 86 -18.35 -7.80 5.50
N ALA A 87 -17.55 -7.95 6.56
CA ALA A 87 -16.11 -8.04 6.47
C ALA A 87 -15.65 -9.15 5.52
N ALA A 88 -16.22 -10.35 5.63
CA ALA A 88 -15.91 -11.48 4.75
C ALA A 88 -16.26 -11.19 3.28
N ARG A 89 -17.36 -10.47 3.02
CA ARG A 89 -17.71 -10.01 1.67
C ARG A 89 -16.67 -9.06 1.10
N ILE A 90 -16.19 -8.11 1.90
CA ILE A 90 -15.11 -7.19 1.49
C ILE A 90 -13.81 -7.96 1.20
N ARG A 91 -13.43 -8.93 2.05
CA ARG A 91 -12.26 -9.78 1.82
C ARG A 91 -12.38 -10.59 0.52
N LEU A 92 -13.55 -11.17 0.26
CA LEU A 92 -13.83 -11.94 -0.96
C LEU A 92 -13.76 -11.05 -2.21
N GLU A 93 -14.41 -9.89 -2.18
CA GLU A 93 -14.40 -8.93 -3.30
C GLU A 93 -12.97 -8.47 -3.60
N HIS A 94 -12.22 -8.11 -2.55
CA HIS A 94 -10.82 -7.73 -2.66
C HIS A 94 -9.96 -8.86 -3.28
N TYR A 95 -10.16 -10.11 -2.82
CA TYR A 95 -9.51 -11.28 -3.37
C TYR A 95 -9.83 -11.51 -4.84
N GLU A 96 -11.09 -11.47 -5.25
CA GLU A 96 -11.49 -11.68 -6.65
C GLU A 96 -10.99 -10.56 -7.57
N ILE A 97 -11.00 -9.31 -7.10
CA ILE A 97 -10.39 -8.19 -7.83
C ILE A 97 -8.89 -8.40 -8.01
N ALA A 98 -8.17 -8.83 -6.97
CA ALA A 98 -6.75 -9.12 -7.06
C ALA A 98 -6.46 -10.31 -7.98
N ARG A 99 -7.25 -11.38 -7.87
CA ARG A 99 -7.17 -12.60 -8.67
C ARG A 99 -7.38 -12.30 -10.15
N THR A 100 -8.45 -11.62 -10.52
CA THR A 100 -8.73 -11.24 -11.92
C THR A 100 -7.62 -10.39 -12.53
N LYS A 101 -7.08 -9.41 -11.78
CA LYS A 101 -5.92 -8.62 -12.20
C LYS A 101 -4.68 -9.48 -12.44
N LYS A 102 -4.39 -10.44 -11.56
CA LYS A 102 -3.25 -11.37 -11.69
C LYS A 102 -3.43 -12.27 -12.91
N ILE A 103 -4.62 -12.83 -13.12
CA ILE A 103 -4.96 -13.65 -14.29
C ILE A 103 -4.71 -12.85 -15.58
N ALA A 104 -5.25 -11.63 -15.67
CA ALA A 104 -5.06 -10.77 -16.83
C ALA A 104 -3.58 -10.47 -17.11
N ALA A 105 -2.77 -10.23 -16.06
CA ALA A 105 -1.34 -10.04 -16.20
C ALA A 105 -0.63 -11.28 -16.74
N VAL A 106 -0.97 -12.48 -16.24
CA VAL A 106 -0.40 -13.75 -16.71
C VAL A 106 -0.79 -14.04 -18.15
N VAL A 107 -2.05 -13.79 -18.55
CA VAL A 107 -2.48 -13.97 -19.95
C VAL A 107 -1.65 -13.11 -20.89
N LYS A 108 -1.49 -11.82 -20.54
CA LYS A 108 -0.68 -10.89 -21.33
C LYS A 108 0.78 -11.31 -21.43
N GLU A 109 1.38 -11.79 -20.34
CA GLU A 109 2.77 -12.27 -20.35
C GLU A 109 2.91 -13.60 -21.09
N ARG A 110 1.93 -14.50 -21.00
CA ARG A 110 1.87 -15.74 -21.77
C ARG A 110 1.83 -15.46 -23.27
N GLU A 111 1.03 -14.49 -23.70
CA GLU A 111 1.00 -14.05 -25.10
C GLU A 111 2.34 -13.46 -25.54
N ARG A 112 3.00 -12.68 -24.67
CA ARG A 112 4.35 -12.19 -24.91
C ARG A 112 5.33 -13.34 -25.10
N ILE A 113 5.31 -14.36 -24.26
CA ILE A 113 6.15 -15.56 -24.40
C ILE A 113 5.86 -16.28 -25.72
N VAL A 114 4.59 -16.44 -26.10
CA VAL A 114 4.22 -17.06 -27.38
C VAL A 114 4.78 -16.24 -28.55
N LYS A 115 4.70 -14.91 -28.49
CA LYS A 115 5.28 -14.02 -29.51
C LYS A 115 6.82 -14.11 -29.53
N GLU A 116 7.49 -14.10 -28.38
CA GLU A 116 8.94 -14.29 -28.28
C GLU A 116 9.40 -15.62 -28.90
N MET A 117 8.64 -16.70 -28.65
CA MET A 117 8.91 -18.02 -29.22
C MET A 117 8.60 -18.11 -30.72
N ALA A 118 7.56 -17.41 -31.19
CA ALA A 118 7.18 -17.39 -32.61
C ALA A 118 8.11 -16.52 -33.47
N VAL A 119 8.71 -15.48 -32.88
CA VAL A 119 9.67 -14.58 -33.54
C VAL A 119 11.09 -15.18 -33.58
N ALA A 120 11.36 -16.28 -32.88
CA ALA A 120 12.56 -17.09 -33.13
C ALA A 120 12.36 -17.84 -34.47
N PRO A 121 12.97 -17.40 -35.59
CA PRO A 121 12.71 -18.03 -36.88
C PRO A 121 13.41 -19.40 -36.93
N PRO A 122 12.82 -20.41 -37.60
CA PRO A 122 13.63 -21.52 -38.11
C PRO A 122 14.66 -20.91 -39.08
N ALA A 123 15.93 -21.21 -38.83
CA ALA A 123 17.08 -20.75 -39.60
C ALA A 123 16.80 -20.54 -41.09
N SER A 124 16.73 -19.29 -41.51
CA SER A 124 16.81 -18.89 -42.92
C SER A 124 17.57 -17.56 -43.02
N PRO A 125 18.51 -17.40 -43.98
CA PRO A 125 19.54 -16.38 -43.91
C PRO A 125 19.16 -15.18 -44.77
N THR A 126 18.61 -14.13 -44.17
CA THR A 126 18.50 -12.81 -44.84
C THR A 126 18.89 -11.68 -43.91
N ARG A 127 20.14 -11.26 -44.11
CA ARG A 127 20.73 -9.92 -43.98
C ARG A 127 19.77 -8.81 -43.54
N SER A 128 19.88 -8.35 -42.29
CA SER A 128 19.64 -6.95 -41.93
C SER A 128 20.29 -6.55 -40.61
N THR A 129 20.82 -5.35 -40.62
CA THR A 129 21.61 -4.61 -39.64
C THR A 129 20.80 -4.12 -38.44
N HIS A 130 21.06 -4.63 -37.23
CA HIS A 130 21.46 -3.85 -36.04
C HIS A 130 21.49 -4.72 -34.76
N ASN A 131 22.71 -4.94 -34.26
CA ASN A 131 23.15 -4.95 -32.87
C ASN A 131 22.15 -5.40 -31.75
N THR A 132 22.09 -6.70 -31.48
CA THR A 132 22.13 -7.24 -30.09
C THR A 132 22.53 -8.71 -30.16
N GLN A 133 23.76 -9.03 -29.73
CA GLN A 133 24.30 -10.38 -29.78
C GLN A 133 23.65 -11.28 -28.71
N THR A 134 22.56 -11.94 -29.06
CA THR A 134 22.15 -13.21 -28.45
C THR A 134 22.88 -14.35 -29.18
N LEU A 135 24.09 -14.65 -28.70
CA LEU A 135 24.89 -15.82 -29.11
C LEU A 135 24.25 -17.11 -28.57
N SER A 136 23.18 -17.57 -29.22
CA SER A 136 22.67 -18.94 -29.06
C SER A 136 22.56 -19.61 -30.43
N SER A 137 22.96 -20.89 -30.45
CA SER A 137 22.88 -21.84 -31.58
C SER A 137 23.94 -21.70 -32.69
N SER A 138 25.17 -22.09 -32.37
CA SER A 138 25.95 -23.05 -33.18
C SER A 138 27.35 -23.23 -32.56
N PRO A 139 27.88 -24.46 -32.48
CA PRO A 139 29.26 -24.73 -32.06
C PRO A 139 30.22 -24.42 -33.22
N SER A 140 30.02 -23.28 -33.88
CA SER A 140 30.90 -22.76 -34.92
C SER A 140 32.19 -22.32 -34.24
N THR A 141 33.05 -23.31 -34.00
CA THR A 141 34.50 -23.25 -34.19
C THR A 141 35.05 -21.85 -34.02
N CYS A 142 35.41 -21.52 -32.78
CA CYS A 142 36.18 -20.32 -32.44
C CYS A 142 37.26 -20.12 -33.51
N THR A 143 37.29 -18.96 -34.17
CA THR A 143 38.19 -18.65 -35.29
C THR A 143 39.64 -19.02 -34.99
N MET A 144 40.06 -18.90 -33.74
CA MET A 144 41.37 -19.34 -33.24
C MET A 144 41.62 -20.84 -33.39
N LEU A 145 40.63 -21.69 -33.09
CA LEU A 145 40.75 -23.15 -33.25
C LEU A 145 40.90 -23.53 -34.73
N LEU A 146 40.15 -22.87 -35.62
CA LEU A 146 40.29 -23.08 -37.07
C LEU A 146 41.65 -22.63 -37.60
N LEU A 147 42.18 -21.52 -37.08
CA LEU A 147 43.51 -21.04 -37.46
C LEU A 147 44.60 -22.02 -37.02
N GLU A 148 44.46 -22.63 -35.84
CA GLU A 148 45.43 -23.62 -35.37
C GLU A 148 45.30 -24.98 -36.03
N GLU A 149 44.10 -25.40 -36.41
CA GLU A 149 43.92 -26.57 -37.29
C GLU A 149 44.63 -26.35 -38.64
N LYS A 150 44.38 -25.20 -39.28
CA LYS A 150 45.10 -24.79 -40.50
C LYS A 150 46.61 -24.64 -40.28
N ARG A 151 47.07 -24.30 -39.08
CA ARG A 151 48.50 -24.24 -38.74
C ARG A 151 49.09 -25.64 -38.63
N ILE A 152 48.41 -26.57 -37.95
CA ILE A 152 48.81 -27.97 -37.86
C ILE A 152 48.91 -28.58 -39.26
N ASP A 153 47.95 -28.34 -40.13
CA ASP A 153 47.98 -28.85 -41.51
C ASP A 153 49.13 -28.24 -42.32
N ARG A 154 49.42 -26.94 -42.14
CA ARG A 154 50.59 -26.31 -42.75
C ARG A 154 51.90 -26.92 -42.23
N ILE A 155 51.98 -27.25 -40.95
CA ILE A 155 53.14 -27.93 -40.35
C ILE A 155 53.28 -29.33 -40.96
N LYS A 156 52.20 -30.12 -41.05
CA LYS A 156 52.23 -31.45 -41.70
C LYS A 156 52.71 -31.37 -43.15
N ARG A 157 52.18 -30.43 -43.95
CA ARG A 157 52.61 -30.23 -45.35
C ARG A 157 54.05 -29.77 -45.45
N ARG A 158 54.51 -28.89 -44.54
CA ARG A 158 55.92 -28.47 -44.50
C ARG A 158 56.83 -29.64 -44.13
N GLN A 159 56.45 -30.43 -43.12
CA GLN A 159 57.20 -31.62 -42.72
C GLN A 159 57.29 -32.64 -43.86
N GLN A 160 56.22 -32.84 -44.63
CA GLN A 160 56.25 -33.69 -45.84
C GLN A 160 57.22 -33.16 -46.89
N LYS A 161 57.25 -31.85 -47.14
CA LYS A 161 58.19 -31.23 -48.08
C LYS A 161 59.64 -31.24 -47.59
N GLU A 162 59.85 -30.98 -46.30
CA GLU A 162 61.17 -31.13 -45.65
C GLU A 162 61.65 -32.57 -45.76
N LEU A 163 60.75 -33.55 -45.63
CA LEU A 163 61.10 -34.96 -45.79
C LEU A 163 61.55 -35.27 -47.20
N GLN A 164 60.76 -34.85 -48.19
CA GLN A 164 61.11 -34.98 -49.62
C GLN A 164 62.44 -34.31 -49.89
N SER A 165 62.64 -33.10 -49.37
CA SER A 165 63.89 -32.37 -49.51
C SER A 165 65.06 -33.02 -48.78
N VAL A 166 64.87 -33.66 -47.61
CA VAL A 166 65.92 -34.43 -46.91
C VAL A 166 66.26 -35.68 -47.69
N ILE A 167 65.28 -36.38 -48.26
CA ILE A 167 65.52 -37.54 -49.13
C ILE A 167 66.30 -37.10 -50.39
N GLU A 168 65.92 -36.00 -51.02
CA GLU A 168 66.62 -35.42 -52.17
C GLU A 168 68.01 -34.87 -51.81
N MET A 169 68.15 -34.25 -50.64
CA MET A 169 69.42 -33.70 -50.16
C MET A 169 70.35 -34.80 -49.71
N GLU A 170 69.88 -35.88 -49.07
CA GLU A 170 70.68 -37.08 -48.78
C GLU A 170 71.09 -37.77 -50.08
N LYS A 171 70.22 -37.81 -51.10
CA LYS A 171 70.59 -38.27 -52.45
C LYS A 171 71.72 -37.40 -53.04
N ARG A 172 71.66 -36.09 -52.86
CA ARG A 172 72.72 -35.14 -53.26
C ARG A 172 73.94 -35.16 -52.35
N LEU A 173 73.80 -35.42 -51.05
CA LEU A 173 74.88 -35.50 -50.07
C LEU A 173 75.62 -36.81 -50.19
N ALA A 174 74.98 -37.91 -50.57
CA ALA A 174 75.68 -39.11 -51.00
C ALA A 174 76.57 -38.81 -52.22
N GLN A 175 76.04 -38.09 -53.21
CA GLN A 175 76.80 -37.64 -54.40
C GLN A 175 77.91 -36.63 -54.04
N ILE A 176 77.64 -35.69 -53.13
CA ILE A 176 78.58 -34.65 -52.72
C ILE A 176 79.57 -35.16 -51.68
N GLN A 177 79.26 -36.13 -50.83
CA GLN A 177 80.21 -36.74 -49.88
C GLN A 177 81.23 -37.60 -50.64
N GLU A 178 80.82 -38.15 -51.79
CA GLU A 178 81.74 -38.66 -52.80
C GLU A 178 82.67 -37.54 -53.32
N GLU A 179 82.16 -36.35 -53.67
CA GLU A 179 82.96 -35.18 -54.10
C GLU A 179 83.72 -34.43 -52.98
N ASN A 180 83.25 -34.44 -51.73
CA ASN A 180 83.82 -33.73 -50.58
C ASN A 180 84.76 -34.63 -49.78
N SER A 181 84.68 -35.96 -49.88
CA SER A 181 85.85 -36.78 -49.59
C SER A 181 87.05 -36.38 -50.46
N GLN A 182 86.79 -35.79 -51.63
CA GLN A 182 87.81 -35.23 -52.54
C GLN A 182 88.14 -33.74 -52.24
N ARG A 183 87.23 -32.93 -51.66
CA ARG A 183 87.46 -31.51 -51.33
C ARG A 183 87.73 -31.16 -49.85
N ALA A 184 87.45 -32.04 -48.89
CA ALA A 184 87.76 -31.85 -47.45
C ALA A 184 89.28 -31.83 -47.17
N ALA A 185 90.11 -32.09 -48.18
CA ALA A 185 91.53 -31.76 -48.20
C ALA A 185 91.83 -30.25 -48.34
N ALA A 186 90.84 -29.37 -48.66
CA ALA A 186 91.11 -28.03 -49.17
C ALA A 186 90.51 -26.81 -48.39
N GLU A 187 89.60 -26.96 -47.43
CA GLU A 187 88.93 -25.76 -46.82
C GLU A 187 88.73 -25.79 -45.29
N THR A 188 89.81 -26.07 -44.55
CA THR A 188 89.94 -25.67 -43.14
C THR A 188 90.20 -24.15 -42.93
N ALA A 189 90.19 -23.34 -44.00
CA ALA A 189 90.71 -21.96 -43.99
C ALA A 189 89.69 -20.81 -43.82
N LYS A 190 88.36 -21.02 -43.89
CA LYS A 190 87.38 -19.91 -43.96
C LYS A 190 86.40 -19.80 -42.78
N LYS A 191 86.81 -20.18 -41.56
CA LYS A 191 85.91 -20.21 -40.39
C LYS A 191 86.00 -19.01 -39.42
N ASN A 192 86.86 -18.02 -39.65
CA ASN A 192 87.14 -16.97 -38.65
C ASN A 192 86.49 -15.59 -38.86
N GLN A 193 85.70 -15.35 -39.92
CA GLN A 193 85.19 -13.99 -40.21
C GLN A 193 83.75 -13.69 -39.76
N PHE A 194 82.96 -14.68 -39.32
CA PHE A 194 81.52 -14.48 -39.05
C PHE A 194 81.18 -14.09 -37.59
N GLN A 195 82.15 -13.99 -36.68
CA GLN A 195 81.88 -13.72 -35.25
C GLN A 195 81.63 -12.24 -34.90
N ASN A 196 81.99 -11.29 -35.77
CA ASN A 196 81.93 -9.86 -35.43
C ASN A 196 80.57 -9.18 -35.69
N GLU A 197 79.64 -9.78 -36.43
CA GLU A 197 78.34 -9.16 -36.74
C GLU A 197 77.28 -9.33 -35.64
N SER A 198 77.48 -10.25 -34.69
CA SER A 198 76.50 -10.58 -33.65
C SER A 198 76.40 -9.51 -32.54
N ARG A 199 77.45 -8.70 -32.34
CA ARG A 199 77.53 -7.75 -31.21
C ARG A 199 76.76 -6.43 -31.43
N LYS A 200 76.48 -6.04 -32.68
CA LYS A 200 75.78 -4.77 -33.00
C LYS A 200 74.26 -4.82 -32.81
N LYS A 201 73.63 -6.00 -32.85
CA LYS A 201 72.18 -6.17 -32.69
C LYS A 201 71.69 -6.10 -31.23
N HIS A 202 72.58 -6.29 -30.25
CA HIS A 202 72.23 -6.31 -28.84
C HIS A 202 71.99 -4.90 -28.27
N MET A 203 72.73 -3.90 -28.75
CA MET A 203 72.66 -2.51 -28.26
C MET A 203 71.33 -1.80 -28.57
N LEU A 204 70.71 -2.10 -29.72
CA LEU A 204 69.44 -1.49 -30.17
C LEU A 204 68.21 -1.95 -29.36
N THR A 205 68.29 -3.11 -28.70
CA THR A 205 67.17 -3.68 -27.94
C THR A 205 67.05 -3.15 -26.50
N MET A 206 68.07 -2.47 -25.99
CA MET A 206 68.07 -1.90 -24.64
C MET A 206 67.47 -0.48 -24.60
N ALA A 207 67.59 0.32 -25.67
CA ALA A 207 67.01 1.66 -25.75
C ALA A 207 65.46 1.63 -25.79
N GLN A 208 64.86 0.65 -26.49
CA GLN A 208 63.40 0.51 -26.64
C GLN A 208 62.65 0.08 -25.36
N LYS A 209 63.36 -0.32 -24.31
CA LYS A 209 62.77 -0.71 -23.02
C LYS A 209 62.57 0.48 -22.06
N HIS A 210 63.39 1.53 -22.20
CA HIS A 210 63.35 2.71 -21.35
C HIS A 210 62.17 3.65 -21.70
N ASP A 211 61.84 3.78 -22.99
CA ASP A 211 60.76 4.68 -23.44
C ASP A 211 59.36 4.19 -23.04
N LYS A 212 59.17 2.87 -22.87
CA LYS A 212 57.89 2.26 -22.45
C LYS A 212 57.61 2.36 -20.94
N GLU A 213 58.61 2.69 -20.14
CA GLU A 213 58.46 2.89 -18.68
C GLU A 213 58.04 4.33 -18.33
N MET A 214 58.40 5.32 -19.14
CA MET A 214 58.02 6.73 -18.93
C MET A 214 56.56 7.03 -19.29
N GLU A 215 55.99 6.33 -20.29
CA GLU A 215 54.59 6.51 -20.71
C GLU A 215 53.57 5.94 -19.71
N LYS A 216 53.94 4.92 -18.92
CA LYS A 216 53.05 4.31 -17.91
C LYS A 216 52.81 5.23 -16.71
N LYS A 217 53.81 6.00 -16.29
CA LYS A 217 53.68 6.94 -15.16
C LYS A 217 52.72 8.10 -15.46
N VAL A 218 52.75 8.63 -16.69
CA VAL A 218 51.86 9.73 -17.11
C VAL A 218 50.38 9.31 -17.23
N ALA A 219 50.10 8.02 -17.46
CA ALA A 219 48.74 7.49 -17.57
C ALA A 219 48.08 7.22 -16.20
N GLU A 220 48.88 7.03 -15.15
CA GLU A 220 48.40 6.80 -13.77
C GLU A 220 48.01 8.13 -13.09
N ASP A 221 48.77 9.21 -13.33
CA ASP A 221 48.50 10.54 -12.78
C ASP A 221 47.20 11.18 -13.32
N LYS A 222 46.82 10.89 -14.58
CA LYS A 222 45.56 11.38 -15.17
C LYS A 222 44.32 10.74 -14.55
N LYS A 223 44.39 9.45 -14.20
CA LYS A 223 43.27 8.72 -13.58
C LYS A 223 43.02 9.15 -12.12
N ALA A 224 44.09 9.51 -11.40
CA ALA A 224 43.98 10.02 -10.03
C ALA A 224 43.24 11.38 -9.96
N LEU A 225 43.40 12.24 -10.97
CA LEU A 225 42.70 13.52 -11.08
C LEU A 225 41.20 13.37 -11.40
N GLU A 226 40.83 12.42 -12.25
CA GLU A 226 39.43 12.15 -12.62
C GLU A 226 38.61 11.60 -11.45
N CYS A 227 39.18 10.72 -10.61
CA CYS A 227 38.52 10.21 -9.41
C CYS A 227 38.24 11.31 -8.37
N ARG A 228 39.14 12.29 -8.20
CA ARG A 228 38.97 13.41 -7.27
C ARG A 228 37.85 14.37 -7.69
N LEU A 229 37.59 14.49 -8.99
CA LEU A 229 36.58 15.40 -9.55
C LEU A 229 35.17 14.80 -9.46
N LEU A 230 35.05 13.46 -9.56
CA LEU A 230 33.80 12.74 -9.35
C LEU A 230 33.35 12.73 -7.88
N ALA A 231 34.29 12.62 -6.93
CA ALA A 231 33.99 12.67 -5.50
C ALA A 231 33.40 14.02 -5.06
N LYS A 232 33.86 15.15 -5.64
CA LYS A 232 33.33 16.49 -5.35
C LYS A 232 31.87 16.66 -5.85
N ARG A 233 31.56 16.16 -7.05
CA ARG A 233 30.22 16.21 -7.62
C ARG A 233 29.19 15.33 -6.90
N ALA A 234 29.64 14.28 -6.21
CA ALA A 234 28.77 13.45 -5.36
C ALA A 234 28.43 14.16 -4.04
N ALA A 235 29.42 14.79 -3.40
CA ALA A 235 29.23 15.54 -2.15
C ALA A 235 28.33 16.77 -2.30
N GLU A 236 28.37 17.45 -3.46
CA GLU A 236 27.47 18.59 -3.75
C GLU A 236 26.01 18.16 -3.93
N ARG A 237 25.74 16.99 -4.54
CA ARG A 237 24.37 16.47 -4.69
C ARG A 237 23.78 15.99 -3.37
N GLU A 238 24.60 15.43 -2.49
CA GLU A 238 24.17 14.99 -1.16
C GLU A 238 23.81 16.18 -0.26
N ARG A 239 24.58 17.27 -0.32
CA ARG A 239 24.25 18.53 0.39
C ARG A 239 22.96 19.19 -0.14
N ALA A 240 22.74 19.18 -1.45
CA ALA A 240 21.52 19.75 -2.04
C ALA A 240 20.24 19.00 -1.63
N LEU A 241 20.31 17.68 -1.48
CA LEU A 241 19.17 16.88 -1.00
C LEU A 241 18.87 17.12 0.49
N GLN A 242 19.91 17.30 1.32
CA GLN A 242 19.74 17.62 2.74
C GLN A 242 19.09 19.00 2.95
N GLU A 243 19.50 20.02 2.18
CA GLU A 243 18.91 21.36 2.24
C GLU A 243 17.44 21.38 1.79
N GLU A 244 17.07 20.53 0.81
CA GLU A 244 15.67 20.38 0.38
C GLU A 244 14.80 19.69 1.45
N GLU A 245 15.36 18.70 2.18
CA GLU A 245 14.67 18.04 3.29
C GLU A 245 14.47 18.98 4.49
N GLU A 246 15.47 19.81 4.83
CA GLU A 246 15.35 20.82 5.89
C GLU A 246 14.29 21.88 5.56
N ARG A 247 14.21 22.32 4.30
CA ARG A 247 13.16 23.25 3.84
C ARG A 247 11.76 22.65 3.97
N ARG A 248 11.58 21.38 3.59
CA ARG A 248 10.30 20.67 3.77
C ARG A 248 9.92 20.51 5.24
N GLN A 249 10.90 20.28 6.12
CA GLN A 249 10.66 20.22 7.57
C GLN A 249 10.26 21.59 8.15
N GLN A 250 10.90 22.68 7.71
CA GLN A 250 10.54 24.04 8.12
C GLN A 250 9.14 24.43 7.64
N GLU A 251 8.76 24.09 6.41
CA GLU A 251 7.41 24.30 5.88
C GLU A 251 6.34 23.52 6.67
N HIS A 252 6.65 22.27 7.06
CA HIS A 252 5.75 21.46 7.89
C HIS A 252 5.56 22.07 9.30
N ILE A 253 6.63 22.57 9.93
CA ILE A 253 6.57 23.25 11.23
C ILE A 253 5.78 24.56 11.13
N ALA A 254 5.98 25.34 10.06
CA ALA A 254 5.23 26.58 9.83
C ALA A 254 3.73 26.31 9.62
N ALA A 255 3.37 25.24 8.89
CA ALA A 255 1.99 24.84 8.69
C ALA A 255 1.28 24.37 9.98
N ILE A 256 2.01 23.75 10.91
CA ILE A 256 1.48 23.39 12.24
C ILE A 256 1.19 24.65 13.06
N ARG A 257 2.14 25.61 13.09
CA ARG A 257 1.97 26.88 13.83
C ARG A 257 0.79 27.72 13.30
N GLU A 258 0.56 27.74 11.99
CA GLU A 258 -0.61 28.44 11.42
C GLU A 258 -1.94 27.77 11.80
N LYS A 259 -1.98 26.43 11.87
CA LYS A 259 -3.18 25.71 12.33
C LYS A 259 -3.47 25.97 13.82
N GLU A 260 -2.45 26.06 14.67
CA GLU A 260 -2.59 26.44 16.09
C GLU A 260 -3.12 27.87 16.26
N LYS A 261 -2.63 28.85 15.47
CA LYS A 261 -3.15 30.23 15.50
C LYS A 261 -4.64 30.31 15.13
N VAL A 262 -5.10 29.52 14.17
CA VAL A 262 -6.51 29.47 13.78
C VAL A 262 -7.38 28.85 14.88
N GLN A 263 -6.90 27.83 15.57
CA GLN A 263 -7.61 27.24 16.70
C GLN A 263 -7.67 28.20 17.89
N ASN A 264 -6.59 28.93 18.17
CA ASN A 264 -6.54 29.94 19.22
C ASN A 264 -7.48 31.12 18.93
N ARG A 265 -7.54 31.61 17.69
CA ARG A 265 -8.50 32.68 17.32
C ARG A 265 -9.95 32.25 17.53
N LYS A 266 -10.31 31.03 17.14
CA LYS A 266 -11.65 30.48 17.38
C LYS A 266 -11.94 30.33 18.87
N ALA A 267 -10.96 29.86 19.66
CA ALA A 267 -11.11 29.75 21.12
C ALA A 267 -11.27 31.12 21.79
N GLU A 268 -10.56 32.15 21.34
CA GLU A 268 -10.71 33.53 21.81
C GLU A 268 -12.05 34.15 21.41
N GLU A 269 -12.52 33.90 20.19
CA GLU A 269 -13.85 34.32 19.74
C GLU A 269 -14.96 33.70 20.59
N PHE A 270 -14.87 32.40 20.89
CA PHE A 270 -15.80 31.73 21.80
C PHE A 270 -15.74 32.32 23.21
N ARG A 271 -14.53 32.58 23.76
CA ARG A 271 -14.38 33.23 25.07
C ARG A 271 -15.04 34.59 25.11
N LYS A 272 -14.82 35.43 24.11
CA LYS A 272 -15.44 36.77 23.99
C LYS A 272 -16.96 36.69 23.88
N GLN A 273 -17.51 35.71 23.16
CA GLN A 273 -18.96 35.50 23.06
C GLN A 273 -19.56 35.06 24.40
N THR A 274 -18.91 34.17 25.14
CA THR A 274 -19.34 33.79 26.50
C THR A 274 -19.24 34.94 27.50
N GLU A 275 -18.18 35.74 27.42
CA GLU A 275 -17.97 36.90 28.29
C GLU A 275 -19.02 37.99 28.02
N ALA A 276 -19.33 38.25 26.74
CA ALA A 276 -20.39 39.18 26.37
C ALA A 276 -21.79 38.74 26.85
N LEU A 277 -22.09 37.43 26.79
CA LEU A 277 -23.35 36.89 27.28
C LEU A 277 -23.48 36.99 28.81
N LEU A 278 -22.40 36.71 29.55
CA LEU A 278 -22.36 36.87 31.00
C LEU A 278 -22.57 38.34 31.40
N LYS A 279 -21.92 39.26 30.71
CA LYS A 279 -22.06 40.71 30.94
C LYS A 279 -23.49 41.20 30.69
N GLN A 280 -24.16 40.69 29.65
CA GLN A 280 -25.57 40.98 29.40
C GLN A 280 -26.50 40.48 30.53
N GLN A 281 -26.16 39.36 31.17
CA GLN A 281 -26.93 38.85 32.32
C GLN A 281 -26.68 39.71 33.57
N GLU A 282 -25.45 40.16 33.81
CA GLU A 282 -25.09 41.07 34.91
C GLU A 282 -25.81 42.43 34.78
N ASP A 283 -25.85 43.00 33.58
CA ASP A 283 -26.52 44.28 33.30
C ASP A 283 -28.04 44.20 33.52
N GLN A 284 -28.67 43.06 33.17
CA GLN A 284 -30.08 42.82 33.43
C GLN A 284 -30.41 42.69 34.93
N LEU A 285 -29.52 42.08 35.71
CA LEU A 285 -29.66 41.98 37.16
C LEU A 285 -29.57 43.36 37.83
N LEU A 286 -28.65 44.21 37.38
CA LEU A 286 -28.50 45.58 37.88
C LEU A 286 -29.73 46.45 37.57
N LEU A 287 -30.27 46.37 36.35
CA LEU A 287 -31.48 47.09 35.95
C LEU A 287 -32.72 46.65 36.76
N ASN A 288 -32.86 45.36 37.04
CA ASN A 288 -33.97 44.85 37.85
C ASN A 288 -33.86 45.27 39.32
N ARG A 289 -32.64 45.32 39.88
CA ARG A 289 -32.38 45.82 41.23
C ARG A 289 -32.77 47.29 41.39
N GLN A 290 -32.48 48.13 40.40
CA GLN A 290 -32.86 49.55 40.41
C GLN A 290 -34.39 49.74 40.34
N LYS A 291 -35.12 48.90 39.59
CA LYS A 291 -36.59 48.94 39.52
C LYS A 291 -37.29 48.52 40.82
N MET A 292 -36.67 47.66 41.62
CA MET A 292 -37.19 47.26 42.93
C MET A 292 -37.11 48.39 43.96
N LEU A 293 -35.97 49.09 44.02
CA LEU A 293 -35.77 50.20 44.96
C LEU A 293 -36.76 51.35 44.74
N LEU A 294 -37.05 51.71 43.48
CA LEU A 294 -38.04 52.74 43.16
C LEU A 294 -39.49 52.37 43.55
N LYS A 295 -39.81 51.07 43.68
CA LYS A 295 -41.14 50.61 44.11
C LYS A 295 -41.31 50.63 45.63
N GLU A 296 -40.24 50.33 46.38
CA GLU A 296 -40.25 50.40 47.85
C GLU A 296 -40.47 51.84 48.34
N GLU A 297 -39.84 52.84 47.70
CA GLU A 297 -40.01 54.26 48.04
C GLU A 297 -41.43 54.80 47.83
N GLN A 298 -42.23 54.17 46.95
CA GLN A 298 -43.61 54.56 46.68
C GLN A 298 -44.61 53.94 47.66
N LEU A 299 -44.27 52.82 48.30
CA LEU A 299 -45.14 52.12 49.24
C LEU A 299 -45.12 52.78 50.63
N THR A 300 -43.96 53.23 51.06
CA THR A 300 -43.74 53.89 52.37
C THR A 300 -44.52 55.19 52.49
N ARG A 301 -44.57 56.01 51.43
CA ARG A 301 -45.33 57.28 51.39
C ARG A 301 -46.85 57.13 51.50
N LYS A 302 -47.42 55.95 51.18
CA LYS A 302 -48.87 55.70 51.26
C LYS A 302 -49.33 55.27 52.64
N MET A 303 -48.46 54.62 53.42
CA MET A 303 -48.75 54.15 54.79
C MET A 303 -48.89 55.30 55.80
N GLU A 304 -48.13 56.39 55.62
CA GLU A 304 -48.14 57.52 56.56
C GLU A 304 -49.42 58.37 56.51
N VAL A 305 -50.13 58.38 55.37
CA VAL A 305 -51.36 59.18 55.17
C VAL A 305 -52.60 58.52 55.78
N ALA A 306 -52.65 57.18 55.83
CA ALA A 306 -53.82 56.44 56.34
C ALA A 306 -53.95 56.48 57.88
N ASN A 307 -52.83 56.47 58.60
CA ASN A 307 -52.81 56.50 60.07
C ASN A 307 -53.28 57.83 60.68
N ARG A 308 -53.33 58.92 59.89
CA ARG A 308 -53.72 60.25 60.38
C ARG A 308 -55.24 60.44 60.47
N ARG A 309 -56.02 59.78 59.60
CA ARG A 309 -57.50 59.91 59.53
C ARG A 309 -58.23 59.12 60.62
N HIS A 310 -57.65 58.03 61.09
CA HIS A 310 -58.31 57.13 62.04
C HIS A 310 -58.41 57.69 63.47
N ARG A 311 -57.63 58.73 63.80
CA ARG A 311 -57.62 59.36 65.14
C ARG A 311 -58.72 60.40 65.32
N GLU A 312 -59.32 60.89 64.24
CA GLU A 312 -60.32 61.98 64.27
C GLU A 312 -61.75 61.44 64.49
N GLU A 313 -62.08 60.24 64.00
CA GLU A 313 -63.43 59.65 64.09
C GLU A 313 -63.78 59.02 65.46
N ALA A 314 -62.80 58.80 66.34
CA ALA A 314 -63.01 58.16 67.64
C ALA A 314 -63.62 59.12 68.69
N ALA A 315 -63.46 60.43 68.53
CA ALA A 315 -63.87 61.43 69.51
C ALA A 315 -65.40 61.73 69.49
N GLU A 316 -66.08 61.54 68.36
CA GLU A 316 -67.49 61.96 68.19
C GLU A 316 -68.53 60.96 68.72
N ARG A 317 -68.17 59.67 68.87
CA ARG A 317 -69.12 58.63 69.29
C ARG A 317 -69.47 58.65 70.78
N GLN A 318 -68.68 59.32 71.62
CA GLN A 318 -68.81 59.25 73.07
C GLN A 318 -69.88 60.20 73.64
N GLN A 319 -70.31 61.22 72.88
CA GLN A 319 -71.24 62.25 73.37
C GLN A 319 -72.73 61.92 73.18
N ARG A 320 -73.09 60.98 72.28
CA ARG A 320 -74.49 60.70 71.91
C ARG A 320 -75.21 59.66 72.80
N ALA A 321 -74.50 58.99 73.71
CA ALA A 321 -75.04 57.88 74.50
C ALA A 321 -75.78 58.30 75.79
N ASN A 322 -75.55 59.50 76.32
CA ASN A 322 -76.04 59.90 77.65
C ASN A 322 -77.49 60.40 77.71
N LEU A 323 -78.14 60.70 76.57
CA LEU A 323 -79.48 61.30 76.53
C LEU A 323 -80.64 60.30 76.49
N ARG A 324 -80.38 59.00 76.26
CA ARG A 324 -81.44 57.99 76.09
C ARG A 324 -81.96 57.38 77.40
N LYS A 325 -81.30 57.63 78.53
CA LYS A 325 -81.55 56.94 79.80
C LYS A 325 -82.75 57.47 80.61
N LYS A 326 -83.34 58.62 80.24
CA LYS A 326 -84.43 59.27 80.99
C LYS A 326 -85.86 58.99 80.48
N HIS A 327 -86.03 58.52 79.25
CA HIS A 327 -87.35 58.24 78.64
C HIS A 327 -87.87 56.80 78.94
N ALA A 328 -87.06 55.97 79.62
CA ALA A 328 -87.30 54.53 79.72
C ALA A 328 -88.18 54.08 80.91
N LEU A 329 -88.51 54.97 81.85
CA LEU A 329 -89.17 54.58 83.10
C LEU A 329 -90.71 54.63 83.03
N GLU A 330 -91.30 55.52 82.23
CA GLU A 330 -92.76 55.71 82.17
C GLU A 330 -93.47 54.71 81.23
N GLN A 331 -92.75 54.12 80.27
CA GLN A 331 -93.26 53.04 79.40
C GLN A 331 -93.33 51.66 80.10
N ASN A 332 -92.85 51.56 81.35
CA ASN A 332 -92.61 50.28 82.03
C ASN A 332 -93.88 49.66 82.64
N GLU A 333 -94.93 50.45 82.92
CA GLU A 333 -96.12 49.96 83.64
C GLU A 333 -97.21 49.42 82.71
N LEU A 334 -97.50 50.07 81.58
CA LEU A 334 -98.37 49.54 80.50
C LEU A 334 -97.80 48.26 79.87
N ALA A 335 -96.48 48.08 79.94
CA ALA A 335 -95.82 46.87 79.49
C ALA A 335 -96.10 45.65 80.38
N LYS A 336 -96.52 45.83 81.65
CA LYS A 336 -96.59 44.72 82.62
C LYS A 336 -97.78 43.78 82.42
N GLN A 337 -98.89 44.26 81.83
CA GLN A 337 -100.07 43.43 81.53
C GLN A 337 -100.00 42.79 80.13
N LYS A 338 -99.48 43.49 79.12
CA LYS A 338 -99.09 42.88 77.83
C LYS A 338 -98.07 41.75 78.03
N ARG A 339 -97.11 41.92 78.96
CA ARG A 339 -96.11 40.90 79.32
C ARG A 339 -96.67 39.52 79.66
N LYS A 340 -97.90 39.40 80.17
CA LYS A 340 -98.47 38.12 80.62
C LYS A 340 -99.13 37.33 79.48
N ASN A 341 -99.97 37.97 78.66
CA ASN A 341 -100.51 37.33 77.45
C ASN A 341 -99.42 37.12 76.39
N ASP A 342 -98.46 38.07 76.30
CA ASP A 342 -97.27 37.89 75.50
C ASP A 342 -96.39 36.73 76.02
N PHE A 343 -96.44 36.37 77.31
CA PHE A 343 -95.60 35.29 77.87
C PHE A 343 -96.09 33.93 77.38
N ASP A 344 -97.39 33.69 77.40
CA ASP A 344 -97.99 32.42 76.98
C ASP A 344 -97.93 32.26 75.44
N GLU A 345 -98.23 33.32 74.68
CA GLU A 345 -98.01 33.32 73.22
C GLU A 345 -96.53 33.20 72.87
N LYS A 346 -95.62 33.80 73.65
CA LYS A 346 -94.17 33.58 73.48
C LYS A 346 -93.77 32.16 73.82
N GLN A 347 -94.39 31.49 74.79
CA GLN A 347 -94.04 30.13 75.17
C GLN A 347 -94.50 29.13 74.09
N ALA A 348 -95.72 29.29 73.54
CA ALA A 348 -96.20 28.49 72.41
C ALA A 348 -95.38 28.75 71.13
N GLN A 349 -95.19 30.02 70.75
CA GLN A 349 -94.34 30.36 69.60
C GLN A 349 -92.86 29.99 69.83
N ALA A 350 -92.37 29.92 71.07
CA ALA A 350 -91.01 29.45 71.35
C ALA A 350 -90.88 27.95 71.14
N VAL A 351 -91.90 27.16 71.47
CA VAL A 351 -91.93 25.71 71.19
C VAL A 351 -92.02 25.44 69.68
N ASP A 352 -92.90 26.15 68.96
CA ASP A 352 -93.00 26.03 67.50
C ASP A 352 -91.74 26.54 66.78
N ARG A 353 -91.15 27.65 67.25
CA ARG A 353 -89.85 28.12 66.76
C ARG A 353 -88.75 27.11 67.09
N ALA A 354 -88.75 26.50 68.27
CA ALA A 354 -87.77 25.47 68.64
C ALA A 354 -87.90 24.23 67.75
N MET A 355 -89.11 23.74 67.46
CA MET A 355 -89.33 22.62 66.54
C MET A 355 -88.94 22.96 65.10
N GLN A 356 -89.24 24.17 64.61
CA GLN A 356 -88.82 24.62 63.28
C GLN A 356 -87.30 24.81 63.20
N ILE A 357 -86.67 25.36 64.23
CA ILE A 357 -85.21 25.49 64.34
C ILE A 357 -84.57 24.10 64.39
N GLN A 358 -85.13 23.14 65.12
CA GLN A 358 -84.61 21.78 65.18
C GLN A 358 -84.76 21.03 63.85
N LYS A 359 -85.90 21.18 63.16
CA LYS A 359 -86.08 20.62 61.81
C LYS A 359 -85.12 21.26 60.81
N LYS A 360 -84.98 22.59 60.81
CA LYS A 360 -84.01 23.33 59.97
C LYS A 360 -82.57 22.92 60.28
N ALA A 361 -82.21 22.81 61.56
CA ALA A 361 -80.89 22.34 61.99
C ALA A 361 -80.63 20.90 61.52
N MET A 362 -81.61 20.00 61.59
CA MET A 362 -81.46 18.62 61.11
C MET A 362 -81.35 18.54 59.58
N THR A 363 -82.07 19.37 58.83
CA THR A 363 -81.92 19.44 57.37
C THR A 363 -80.59 20.07 56.98
N GLU A 364 -80.17 21.16 57.64
CA GLU A 364 -78.87 21.81 57.42
C GLU A 364 -77.69 20.87 57.76
N LEU A 365 -77.83 20.03 58.79
CA LEU A 365 -76.81 19.06 59.18
C LEU A 365 -76.72 17.91 58.17
N LYS A 366 -77.86 17.46 57.62
CA LYS A 366 -77.90 16.46 56.52
C LYS A 366 -77.36 17.03 55.21
N GLU A 367 -77.74 18.25 54.83
CA GLU A 367 -77.22 18.94 53.65
C GLU A 367 -75.73 19.23 53.80
N GLY A 368 -75.28 19.66 54.98
CA GLY A 368 -73.87 19.84 55.30
C GLY A 368 -73.07 18.53 55.22
N ALA A 369 -73.66 17.41 55.67
CA ALA A 369 -73.03 16.09 55.54
C ALA A 369 -72.94 15.61 54.08
N LEU A 370 -73.96 15.87 53.26
CA LEU A 370 -73.94 15.56 51.82
C LEU A 370 -72.91 16.42 51.07
N ARG A 371 -72.90 17.75 51.30
CA ARG A 371 -71.90 18.66 50.71
C ARG A 371 -70.48 18.25 51.06
N ARG A 372 -70.20 17.86 52.32
CA ARG A 372 -68.88 17.35 52.73
C ARG A 372 -68.49 16.08 51.98
N LYS A 373 -69.44 15.13 51.79
CA LYS A 373 -69.20 13.91 51.02
C LYS A 373 -68.91 14.21 49.54
N GLU A 374 -69.68 15.08 48.91
CA GLU A 374 -69.47 15.51 47.53
C GLU A 374 -68.14 16.25 47.37
N GLU A 375 -67.79 17.14 48.30
CA GLU A 375 -66.49 17.82 48.34
C GLU A 375 -65.33 16.84 48.50
N ASP A 376 -65.45 15.84 49.37
CA ASP A 376 -64.44 14.79 49.57
C ASP A 376 -64.30 13.89 48.34
N GLU A 377 -65.40 13.53 47.67
CA GLU A 377 -65.37 12.82 46.38
C GLU A 377 -64.71 13.65 45.28
N MET A 378 -65.01 14.94 45.20
CA MET A 378 -64.36 15.86 44.27
C MET A 378 -62.87 15.99 44.59
N ARG A 379 -62.48 16.01 45.87
CA ARG A 379 -61.08 15.98 46.31
C ARG A 379 -60.37 14.70 45.87
N LYS A 380 -61.01 13.53 46.06
CA LYS A 380 -60.49 12.23 45.61
C LYS A 380 -60.34 12.16 44.09
N LYS A 381 -61.33 12.63 43.33
CA LYS A 381 -61.27 12.70 41.86
C LYS A 381 -60.14 13.61 41.38
N ARG A 382 -59.99 14.80 41.99
CA ARG A 382 -58.88 15.72 41.69
C ARG A 382 -57.52 15.11 42.00
N PHE A 383 -57.39 14.43 43.13
CA PHE A 383 -56.16 13.75 43.52
C PHE A 383 -55.83 12.59 42.56
N GLY A 384 -56.81 11.75 42.23
CA GLY A 384 -56.64 10.67 41.26
C GLY A 384 -56.25 11.20 39.87
N ALA A 385 -56.88 12.29 39.40
CA ALA A 385 -56.52 12.92 38.14
C ALA A 385 -55.08 13.47 38.15
N ALA A 386 -54.66 14.09 39.26
CA ALA A 386 -53.29 14.59 39.42
C ALA A 386 -52.25 13.44 39.43
N LEU A 387 -52.56 12.32 40.09
CA LEU A 387 -51.71 11.12 40.05
C LEU A 387 -51.60 10.54 38.64
N LEU A 388 -52.71 10.38 37.93
CA LEU A 388 -52.69 9.87 36.55
C LEU A 388 -51.91 10.81 35.61
N GLN A 389 -52.03 12.12 35.78
CA GLN A 389 -51.22 13.09 35.03
C GLN A 389 -49.72 12.95 35.34
N HIS A 390 -49.37 12.74 36.61
CA HIS A 390 -47.98 12.50 37.00
C HIS A 390 -47.45 11.17 36.46
N GLU A 391 -48.23 10.09 36.53
CA GLU A 391 -47.89 8.77 35.98
C GLU A 391 -47.73 8.81 34.46
N SER A 392 -48.64 9.45 33.73
CA SER A 392 -48.51 9.64 32.28
C SER A 392 -47.31 10.52 31.91
N ALA A 393 -47.04 11.59 32.66
CA ALA A 393 -45.87 12.43 32.44
C ALA A 393 -44.55 11.68 32.69
N THR A 394 -44.48 10.89 33.76
CA THR A 394 -43.32 10.04 34.08
C THR A 394 -43.13 8.93 33.04
N GLN A 395 -44.19 8.25 32.63
CA GLN A 395 -44.15 7.25 31.55
C GLN A 395 -43.67 7.87 30.24
N HIS A 396 -44.16 9.06 29.88
CA HIS A 396 -43.72 9.79 28.69
C HIS A 396 -42.24 10.20 28.76
N LEU A 397 -41.72 10.57 29.93
CA LEU A 397 -40.29 10.82 30.10
C LEU A 397 -39.46 9.54 29.96
N LEU A 398 -39.95 8.43 30.51
CA LEU A 398 -39.29 7.13 30.40
C LEU A 398 -39.27 6.63 28.95
N THR A 399 -40.37 6.76 28.19
CA THR A 399 -40.39 6.37 26.78
C THR A 399 -39.47 7.25 25.95
N LYS A 400 -39.43 8.57 26.18
CA LYS A 400 -38.47 9.47 25.55
C LYS A 400 -37.03 9.06 25.84
N ARG A 401 -36.72 8.71 27.08
CA ARG A 401 -35.39 8.24 27.48
C ARG A 401 -35.02 6.93 26.78
N LYS A 402 -35.91 5.95 26.77
CA LYS A 402 -35.70 4.67 26.05
C LYS A 402 -35.42 4.88 24.57
N LEU A 403 -36.24 5.69 23.89
CA LEU A 403 -36.03 6.03 22.48
C LEU A 403 -34.69 6.74 22.23
N PHE A 404 -34.25 7.59 23.17
CA PHE A 404 -32.95 8.24 23.07
C PHE A 404 -31.80 7.25 23.27
N GLU A 405 -31.89 6.38 24.27
CA GLU A 405 -30.88 5.34 24.55
C GLU A 405 -30.79 4.35 23.38
N GLU A 406 -31.91 3.94 22.77
CA GLU A 406 -31.93 3.11 21.56
C GLU A 406 -31.25 3.79 20.37
N LYS A 407 -31.55 5.08 20.13
CA LYS A 407 -30.88 5.86 19.08
C LYS A 407 -29.39 6.00 19.34
N GLN A 408 -28.99 6.25 20.58
CA GLN A 408 -27.60 6.36 20.97
C GLN A 408 -26.87 5.02 20.80
N ALA A 409 -27.48 3.92 21.22
CA ALA A 409 -26.94 2.57 21.04
C ALA A 409 -26.76 2.23 19.55
N ALA A 410 -27.76 2.53 18.71
CA ALA A 410 -27.67 2.34 17.26
C ALA A 410 -26.55 3.17 16.61
N LEU A 411 -26.35 4.42 17.06
CA LEU A 411 -25.25 5.26 16.59
C LEU A 411 -23.88 4.72 17.01
N ILE A 412 -23.76 4.25 18.26
CA ILE A 412 -22.51 3.66 18.76
C ILE A 412 -22.18 2.37 18.02
N SER A 413 -23.16 1.47 17.84
CA SER A 413 -22.97 0.22 17.10
C SER A 413 -22.65 0.48 15.62
N GLY A 414 -23.30 1.49 15.00
CA GLY A 414 -22.99 1.93 13.64
C GLY A 414 -21.55 2.42 13.49
N ARG A 415 -21.07 3.27 14.43
CA ARG A 415 -19.68 3.74 14.44
C ARG A 415 -18.67 2.62 14.69
N GLN A 416 -18.98 1.67 15.57
CA GLN A 416 -18.12 0.52 15.83
C GLN A 416 -17.99 -0.37 14.58
N LYS A 417 -19.11 -0.64 13.92
CA LYS A 417 -19.16 -1.34 12.64
C LYS A 417 -18.31 -0.65 11.57
N GLU A 418 -18.51 0.65 11.36
CA GLU A 418 -17.74 1.44 10.40
C GLU A 418 -16.24 1.39 10.70
N ARG A 419 -15.84 1.61 11.97
CA ARG A 419 -14.43 1.51 12.39
C ARG A 419 -13.84 0.11 12.11
N ALA A 420 -14.59 -0.95 12.39
CA ALA A 420 -14.13 -2.31 12.13
C ALA A 420 -13.90 -2.56 10.63
N LEU A 421 -14.82 -2.10 9.77
CA LEU A 421 -14.70 -2.22 8.31
C LEU A 421 -13.55 -1.37 7.76
N THR A 422 -13.39 -0.12 8.23
CA THR A 422 -12.26 0.74 7.82
C THR A 422 -10.91 0.18 8.26
N MET A 423 -10.83 -0.42 9.45
CA MET A 423 -9.61 -1.09 9.91
C MET A 423 -9.29 -2.32 9.06
N LEU A 424 -10.30 -3.08 8.66
CA LEU A 424 -10.15 -4.20 7.74
C LEU A 424 -9.64 -3.73 6.37
N GLU A 425 -10.22 -2.69 5.78
CA GLU A 425 -9.74 -2.14 4.51
C GLU A 425 -8.27 -1.72 4.59
N LYS A 426 -7.87 -1.03 5.67
CA LYS A 426 -6.46 -0.70 5.91
C LYS A 426 -5.59 -1.95 6.00
N HIS A 427 -6.04 -2.98 6.70
CA HIS A 427 -5.32 -4.25 6.79
C HIS A 427 -5.11 -4.89 5.40
N LEU A 428 -6.17 -4.97 4.60
CA LEU A 428 -6.10 -5.49 3.23
C LEU A 428 -5.10 -4.71 2.37
N THR A 429 -5.05 -3.37 2.50
CA THR A 429 -4.05 -2.57 1.77
C THR A 429 -2.61 -2.82 2.22
N LEU A 430 -2.39 -3.16 3.50
CA LEU A 430 -1.07 -3.53 4.01
C LEU A 430 -0.68 -4.93 3.54
N GLU A 431 -1.61 -5.87 3.54
CA GLU A 431 -1.42 -7.21 2.97
C GLU A 431 -1.08 -7.16 1.48
N ASP A 432 -1.73 -6.28 0.70
CA ASP A 432 -1.38 -6.07 -0.70
C ASP A 432 0.06 -5.59 -0.90
N LYS A 433 0.51 -4.65 -0.04
CA LYS A 433 1.90 -4.19 -0.06
C LYS A 433 2.86 -5.32 0.29
N HIS A 434 2.52 -6.11 1.30
CA HIS A 434 3.30 -7.28 1.71
C HIS A 434 3.42 -8.30 0.57
N HIS A 435 2.29 -8.73 -0.01
CA HIS A 435 2.26 -9.64 -1.15
C HIS A 435 3.01 -9.09 -2.37
N ASN A 436 2.98 -7.78 -2.61
CA ASN A 436 3.76 -7.18 -3.69
C ASN A 436 5.27 -7.24 -3.42
N VAL A 437 5.71 -7.04 -2.18
CA VAL A 437 7.12 -7.23 -1.80
C VAL A 437 7.54 -8.69 -2.00
N GLU A 438 6.71 -9.65 -1.58
CA GLU A 438 6.97 -11.08 -1.81
C GLU A 438 6.99 -11.45 -3.30
N ARG A 439 6.10 -10.86 -4.09
CA ARG A 439 6.09 -11.00 -5.55
C ARG A 439 7.41 -10.51 -6.16
N ILE A 440 7.90 -9.35 -5.75
CA ILE A 440 9.19 -8.81 -6.22
C ILE A 440 10.33 -9.76 -5.85
N LYS A 441 10.37 -10.26 -4.61
CA LYS A 441 11.37 -11.25 -4.19
C LYS A 441 11.36 -12.50 -5.07
N ARG A 442 10.19 -13.05 -5.38
CA ARG A 442 10.04 -14.20 -6.29
C ARG A 442 10.57 -13.91 -7.70
N VAL A 443 10.31 -12.72 -8.24
CA VAL A 443 10.86 -12.29 -9.53
C VAL A 443 12.38 -12.19 -9.48
N GLU A 444 12.94 -11.60 -8.42
CA GLU A 444 14.38 -11.49 -8.23
C GLU A 444 15.08 -12.85 -8.11
N GLU A 445 14.47 -13.78 -7.36
CA GLU A 445 14.92 -15.16 -7.24
C GLU A 445 14.92 -15.88 -8.59
N TYR A 446 13.84 -15.74 -9.36
CA TYR A 446 13.75 -16.28 -10.71
C TYR A 446 14.84 -15.72 -11.64
N ASN A 447 15.04 -14.40 -11.61
CA ASN A 447 16.09 -13.74 -12.41
C ASN A 447 17.49 -14.19 -11.99
N ARG A 448 17.73 -14.38 -10.69
CA ARG A 448 18.97 -14.93 -10.15
C ARG A 448 19.19 -16.36 -10.65
N ALA A 449 18.17 -17.21 -10.60
CA ALA A 449 18.25 -18.58 -11.11
C ALA A 449 18.55 -18.62 -12.62
N GLN A 450 17.91 -17.75 -13.41
CA GLN A 450 18.19 -17.60 -14.83
C GLN A 450 19.62 -17.12 -15.11
N MET A 451 20.15 -16.20 -14.29
CA MET A 451 21.54 -15.77 -14.38
C MET A 451 22.52 -16.91 -14.07
N LEU A 452 22.27 -17.66 -13.01
CA LEU A 452 23.09 -18.82 -12.63
C LEU A 452 23.08 -19.89 -13.73
N LYS A 453 21.92 -20.17 -14.33
CA LYS A 453 21.82 -21.08 -15.48
C LYS A 453 22.67 -20.59 -16.66
N LYS A 454 22.58 -19.31 -17.01
CA LYS A 454 23.41 -18.70 -18.08
C LYS A 454 24.91 -18.77 -17.76
N ILE A 455 25.31 -18.61 -16.50
CA ILE A 455 26.70 -18.76 -16.07
C ILE A 455 27.15 -20.21 -16.24
N ALA A 456 26.36 -21.18 -15.76
CA ALA A 456 26.65 -22.60 -15.91
C ALA A 456 26.78 -23.01 -17.39
N ASP A 457 25.89 -22.52 -18.27
CA ASP A 457 25.95 -22.78 -19.71
C ASP A 457 27.21 -22.17 -20.35
N LYS A 458 27.65 -20.99 -19.90
CA LYS A 458 28.92 -20.39 -20.36
C LYS A 458 30.13 -21.14 -19.83
N ASP A 459 30.08 -21.61 -18.59
CA ASP A 459 31.16 -22.38 -17.97
C ASP A 459 31.34 -23.74 -18.65
N THR A 460 30.25 -24.45 -18.95
CA THR A 460 30.30 -25.70 -19.73
C THR A 460 30.89 -25.46 -21.12
N ARG A 461 30.45 -24.42 -21.84
CA ARG A 461 31.04 -24.03 -23.13
C ARG A 461 32.54 -23.73 -23.01
N THR A 462 32.96 -23.05 -21.95
CA THR A 462 34.35 -22.70 -21.70
C THR A 462 35.20 -23.94 -21.36
N ARG A 463 34.65 -24.89 -20.59
CA ARG A 463 35.27 -26.19 -20.31
C ARG A 463 35.50 -26.98 -21.60
N ILE A 464 34.47 -27.11 -22.45
CA ILE A 464 34.58 -27.77 -23.76
C ILE A 464 35.66 -27.11 -24.63
N LEU A 465 35.72 -25.77 -24.67
CA LEU A 465 36.76 -25.05 -25.44
C LEU A 465 38.17 -25.29 -24.88
N LYS A 466 38.33 -25.34 -23.55
CA LYS A 466 39.61 -25.65 -22.91
C LYS A 466 40.06 -27.09 -23.21
N GLU A 467 39.14 -28.05 -23.19
CA GLU A 467 39.40 -29.44 -23.55
C GLU A 467 39.84 -29.56 -25.01
N LYS A 468 39.08 -29.00 -25.95
CA LYS A 468 39.47 -28.94 -27.37
C LYS A 468 40.84 -28.30 -27.59
N LYS A 469 41.15 -27.21 -26.86
CA LYS A 469 42.48 -26.59 -26.93
C LYS A 469 43.59 -27.52 -26.42
N LYS A 470 43.36 -28.26 -25.32
CA LYS A 470 44.32 -29.25 -24.81
C LYS A 470 44.54 -30.38 -25.81
N GLU A 471 43.47 -30.89 -26.41
CA GLU A 471 43.53 -31.89 -27.48
C GLU A 471 44.38 -31.40 -28.64
N MET A 472 44.16 -30.18 -29.12
CA MET A 472 44.96 -29.57 -30.21
C MET A 472 46.44 -29.44 -29.88
N ILE A 473 46.78 -29.06 -28.64
CA ILE A 473 48.17 -29.00 -28.18
C ILE A 473 48.79 -30.40 -28.13
N ASN A 474 48.04 -31.39 -27.64
CA ASN A 474 48.49 -32.78 -27.61
C ASN A 474 48.68 -33.34 -29.02
N GLN A 475 47.77 -33.08 -29.95
CA GLN A 475 47.91 -33.41 -31.37
C GLN A 475 49.16 -32.75 -31.97
N SER A 476 49.41 -31.47 -31.69
CA SER A 476 50.62 -30.78 -32.14
C SER A 476 51.91 -31.46 -31.60
N LYS A 477 51.91 -31.84 -30.32
CA LYS A 477 53.03 -32.57 -29.70
C LYS A 477 53.21 -33.96 -30.32
N GLN A 478 52.11 -34.68 -30.58
CA GLN A 478 52.15 -35.99 -31.23
C GLN A 478 52.71 -35.89 -32.64
N ILE A 479 52.29 -34.88 -33.43
CA ILE A 479 52.82 -34.65 -34.78
C ILE A 479 54.32 -34.31 -34.73
N ALA A 480 54.74 -33.47 -33.77
CA ALA A 480 56.16 -33.16 -33.59
C ALA A 480 56.98 -34.41 -33.22
N ARG A 481 56.48 -35.25 -32.29
CA ARG A 481 57.10 -36.53 -31.91
C ARG A 481 57.15 -37.51 -33.09
N ALA A 482 56.04 -37.67 -33.82
CA ALA A 482 55.96 -38.55 -34.98
C ALA A 482 56.91 -38.08 -36.09
N SER A 483 57.00 -36.77 -36.34
CA SER A 483 57.96 -36.20 -37.28
C SER A 483 59.40 -36.45 -36.86
N PHE A 484 59.73 -36.30 -35.57
CA PHE A 484 61.06 -36.62 -35.05
C PHE A 484 61.41 -38.10 -35.24
N LEU A 485 60.52 -39.01 -34.82
CA LEU A 485 60.72 -40.45 -34.99
C LEU A 485 60.86 -40.83 -36.47
N ARG A 486 60.09 -40.21 -37.37
CA ARG A 486 60.21 -40.42 -38.81
C ARG A 486 61.57 -39.96 -39.35
N LYS A 487 62.09 -38.81 -38.90
CA LYS A 487 63.43 -38.33 -39.26
C LYS A 487 64.53 -39.29 -38.79
N VAL A 488 64.43 -39.78 -37.55
CA VAL A 488 65.38 -40.77 -37.01
C VAL A 488 65.33 -42.06 -37.84
N ARG A 489 64.14 -42.60 -38.12
CA ARG A 489 63.98 -43.80 -38.98
C ARG A 489 64.57 -43.63 -40.37
N ILE A 490 64.41 -42.45 -40.98
CA ILE A 490 65.01 -42.18 -42.30
C ILE A 490 66.52 -42.09 -42.20
N SER A 491 67.06 -41.47 -41.16
CA SER A 491 68.51 -41.47 -40.91
C SER A 491 69.04 -42.89 -40.75
N GLU A 492 68.39 -43.72 -39.92
CA GLU A 492 68.76 -45.13 -39.71
C GLU A 492 68.67 -45.93 -41.01
N ALA A 493 67.62 -45.75 -41.80
CA ALA A 493 67.49 -46.37 -43.12
C ALA A 493 68.64 -45.93 -44.04
N VAL A 494 68.89 -44.63 -44.15
CA VAL A 494 69.99 -44.07 -44.96
C VAL A 494 71.34 -44.64 -44.52
N ASP A 495 71.61 -44.75 -43.22
CA ASP A 495 72.85 -45.35 -42.70
C ASP A 495 72.97 -46.84 -43.02
N GLN A 496 71.88 -47.62 -42.92
CA GLN A 496 71.85 -49.02 -43.38
C GLN A 496 72.10 -49.15 -44.89
N PHE A 497 71.61 -48.19 -45.69
CA PHE A 497 71.84 -48.16 -47.14
C PHE A 497 73.24 -47.69 -47.53
N ARG A 498 73.86 -46.77 -46.75
CA ARG A 498 75.28 -46.42 -46.88
C ARG A 498 76.18 -47.64 -46.71
N VAL A 499 75.82 -48.55 -45.80
CA VAL A 499 76.54 -49.82 -45.58
C VAL A 499 76.27 -50.85 -46.69
N SER A 500 75.01 -50.97 -47.15
CA SER A 500 74.62 -52.02 -48.12
C SER A 500 74.79 -51.63 -49.60
N LYS A 501 75.05 -50.35 -49.92
CA LYS A 501 75.25 -49.78 -51.28
C LYS A 501 74.10 -49.97 -52.30
N LYS A 502 72.93 -50.44 -51.86
CA LYS A 502 71.76 -50.71 -52.72
C LYS A 502 70.74 -49.56 -52.63
N TRP A 503 71.01 -48.47 -53.32
CA TRP A 503 70.24 -47.23 -53.24
C TRP A 503 68.89 -47.27 -53.98
N ASP A 504 68.74 -48.17 -54.95
CA ASP A 504 67.53 -48.25 -55.79
C ASP A 504 66.30 -48.79 -55.04
N GLN A 505 66.47 -49.39 -53.86
CA GLN A 505 65.38 -49.94 -53.03
C GLN A 505 64.92 -49.00 -51.90
N LEU A 506 65.47 -47.78 -51.84
CA LEU A 506 65.24 -46.82 -50.75
C LEU A 506 63.79 -46.33 -50.71
N GLU A 507 63.23 -45.94 -51.86
CA GLU A 507 61.86 -45.42 -51.94
C GLU A 507 60.82 -46.51 -51.65
N GLU A 508 61.07 -47.73 -52.12
CA GLU A 508 60.14 -48.86 -51.94
C GLU A 508 60.05 -49.29 -50.47
N LYS A 509 61.18 -49.42 -49.75
CA LYS A 509 61.17 -49.79 -48.33
C LYS A 509 60.64 -48.68 -47.41
N LEU A 510 60.89 -47.40 -47.72
CA LEU A 510 60.35 -46.27 -46.96
C LEU A 510 58.82 -46.15 -47.13
N VAL A 511 58.29 -46.44 -48.34
CA VAL A 511 56.84 -46.41 -48.62
C VAL A 511 56.12 -47.64 -48.04
N VAL A 512 56.76 -48.82 -48.05
CA VAL A 512 56.18 -50.05 -47.49
C VAL A 512 56.08 -50.00 -45.96
N GLN A 513 57.07 -49.42 -45.27
CA GLN A 513 57.03 -49.27 -43.81
C GLN A 513 56.02 -48.23 -43.31
N GLU A 514 55.59 -47.28 -44.16
CA GLU A 514 54.54 -46.31 -43.82
C GLU A 514 53.11 -46.87 -43.94
N LYS A 515 52.93 -48.04 -44.56
CA LYS A 515 51.61 -48.69 -44.70
C LYS A 515 51.32 -49.76 -43.63
N VAL A 516 52.32 -50.16 -42.84
CA VAL A 516 52.22 -51.29 -41.88
C VAL A 516 52.18 -50.82 -40.41
N GLY A 517 52.23 -49.52 -40.13
CA GLY A 517 52.03 -48.95 -38.80
C GLY A 517 51.05 -47.79 -38.83
#